data_AF-V5GUR0-F1
#
_entry.id   AF-V5GUR0-F1
#
_cell.length_a   1.000
_cell.length_b   1.000
_cell.length_c   1.000
_cell.angle_alpha   90.00
_cell.angle_beta   90.00
_cell.angle_gamma   90.00
#
_symmetry.space_group_name_H-M   'P 1'
#
loop_
_entity.id
_entity.type
_entity.pdbx_description
1 polymer ?
#
loop_
_entity_poly.entity_id
_entity_poly.type
_entity_poly.pdbx_seq_one_letter_code
_entity_poly.pdbx_strand_id
1 'polypeptide(L)'
;KTPTCQHMQLLLNQEVRVNVEKIKEYMRIWEPFRDLWEVDKDKFIERYEKENPSASLFDSNIARYTEMANNVQIQETLTAVHFLQINCADLKQGIIEHCMEWQRKLCALLFKMTKQNLQE
;
A
#
# COMPACT_ATOMS: atom_id res chain seq x y z
N LYS A 1 -18.73 10.17 44.93
CA LYS A 1 -18.58 10.00 43.46
C LYS A 1 -19.88 9.40 42.94
N THR A 2 -20.59 10.10 42.05
CA THR A 2 -21.99 9.79 41.69
C THR A 2 -22.07 8.52 40.83
N PRO A 3 -22.92 7.52 41.17
CA PRO A 3 -23.06 6.25 40.43
C PRO A 3 -23.28 6.43 38.92
N THR A 4 -23.99 7.50 38.54
CA THR A 4 -24.23 7.87 37.14
C THR A 4 -22.95 8.14 36.36
N CYS A 5 -21.97 8.84 36.95
CA CYS A 5 -20.69 9.12 36.29
C CYS A 5 -19.89 7.84 36.04
N GLN A 6 -19.96 6.88 36.97
CA GLN A 6 -19.29 5.57 36.81
C GLN A 6 -19.95 4.75 35.70
N HIS A 7 -21.29 4.77 35.61
CA HIS A 7 -22.02 4.12 34.54
C HIS A 7 -21.71 4.72 33.16
N MET A 8 -21.71 6.05 33.04
CA MET A 8 -21.33 6.74 31.79
C MET A 8 -19.89 6.43 31.38
N GLN A 9 -18.95 6.39 32.33
CA GLN A 9 -17.57 6.01 32.04
C GLN A 9 -17.45 4.58 31.50
N LEU A 10 -18.23 3.65 32.05
CA LEU A 10 -18.30 2.27 31.56
C LEU A 10 -18.79 2.19 30.12
N LEU A 11 -19.87 2.91 29.79
CA LEU A 11 -20.42 2.97 28.44
C LEU A 11 -19.43 3.59 27.45
N LEU A 12 -18.79 4.70 27.82
CA LEU A 12 -17.75 5.33 26.99
C LEU A 12 -16.58 4.39 26.71
N ASN A 13 -16.10 3.67 27.74
CA ASN A 13 -15.03 2.69 27.57
C ASN A 13 -15.43 1.54 26.65
N GLN A 14 -16.70 1.14 26.66
CA GLN A 14 -17.22 0.12 25.76
C GLN A 14 -17.24 0.63 24.31
N GLU A 15 -17.76 1.84 24.08
CA GLU A 15 -17.79 2.44 22.74
C GLU A 15 -16.39 2.67 22.17
N VAL A 16 -15.43 3.08 23.00
CA VAL A 16 -14.02 3.20 22.57
C VAL A 16 -13.45 1.85 22.13
N ARG A 17 -13.78 0.74 22.82
CA ARG A 17 -13.34 -0.60 22.40
C ARG A 17 -13.94 -1.00 21.06
N VAL A 18 -15.24 -0.75 20.85
CA VAL A 18 -15.91 -1.02 19.57
C VAL A 18 -15.26 -0.21 18.45
N ASN A 19 -14.96 1.06 18.71
CA ASN A 19 -14.28 1.94 17.75
C ASN A 19 -12.90 1.40 17.36
N VAL A 20 -12.10 0.91 18.31
CA VAL A 20 -10.79 0.31 18.02
C VAL A 20 -10.92 -0.90 17.10
N GLU A 21 -11.90 -1.77 17.33
CA GLU A 21 -12.13 -2.92 16.44
C GLU A 21 -12.60 -2.49 15.04
N LYS A 22 -13.42 -1.44 14.95
CA LYS A 22 -13.84 -0.86 13.66
C LYS A 22 -12.69 -0.24 12.88
N ILE A 23 -11.74 0.41 13.56
CA ILE A 23 -10.52 0.92 12.94
C ILE A 23 -9.67 -0.24 12.42
N LYS A 24 -9.49 -1.32 13.20
CA LYS A 24 -8.75 -2.51 12.75
C LYS A 24 -9.39 -3.14 11.51
N GLU A 25 -10.72 -3.23 11.48
CA GLU A 25 -11.47 -3.71 10.32
C GLU A 25 -11.22 -2.82 9.10
N TYR A 26 -11.28 -1.50 9.26
CA TYR A 26 -10.98 -0.54 8.20
C TYR A 26 -9.54 -0.67 7.68
N MET A 27 -8.56 -0.85 8.58
CA MET A 27 -7.15 -1.00 8.18
C MET A 27 -6.90 -2.19 7.25
N ARG A 28 -7.77 -3.22 7.27
CA ARG A 28 -7.64 -4.39 6.37
C ARG A 28 -7.80 -4.03 4.89
N ILE A 29 -8.43 -2.91 4.57
CA ILE A 29 -8.55 -2.41 3.18
C ILE A 29 -7.16 -2.17 2.58
N TRP A 30 -6.16 -1.86 3.42
CA TRP A 30 -4.80 -1.56 2.99
C TRP A 30 -3.87 -2.78 2.97
N GLU A 31 -4.30 -3.94 3.52
CA GLU A 31 -3.49 -5.16 3.54
C GLU A 31 -3.05 -5.65 2.15
N PRO A 32 -3.87 -5.56 1.07
CA PRO A 32 -3.43 -5.96 -0.27
C PRO A 32 -2.23 -5.18 -0.82
N PHE A 33 -1.92 -4.01 -0.26
CA PHE A 33 -0.78 -3.19 -0.69
C PHE A 33 0.51 -3.50 0.07
N ARG A 34 0.44 -4.33 1.12
CA ARG A 34 1.54 -4.59 2.05
C ARG A 34 2.83 -5.05 1.38
N ASP A 35 2.72 -5.91 0.39
CA ASP A 35 3.86 -6.45 -0.35
C ASP A 35 4.67 -5.34 -1.08
N LEU A 36 4.08 -4.16 -1.32
CA LEU A 36 4.79 -3.05 -1.98
C LEU A 36 5.94 -2.50 -1.13
N TRP A 37 5.79 -2.50 0.20
CA TRP A 37 6.79 -1.93 1.12
C TRP A 37 7.55 -2.97 1.93
N GLU A 38 7.00 -4.17 2.13
CA GLU A 38 7.69 -5.24 2.88
C GLU A 38 8.79 -5.94 2.07
N VAL A 39 8.71 -5.88 0.73
CA VAL A 39 9.69 -6.51 -0.16
C VAL A 39 10.93 -5.63 -0.32
N ASP A 40 12.10 -6.24 -0.13
CA ASP A 40 13.39 -5.67 -0.53
C ASP A 40 13.47 -5.59 -2.06
N LYS A 41 13.24 -4.38 -2.58
CA LYS A 41 13.10 -4.12 -4.01
C LYS A 41 14.38 -4.41 -4.77
N ASP A 42 15.55 -4.14 -4.18
CA ASP A 42 16.83 -4.36 -4.83
C ASP A 42 17.11 -5.85 -4.97
N LYS A 43 16.92 -6.64 -3.90
CA LYS A 43 17.02 -8.09 -3.97
C LYS A 43 16.01 -8.72 -4.94
N PHE A 44 14.81 -8.16 -5.03
CA PHE A 44 13.83 -8.60 -6.01
C PHE A 44 14.33 -8.37 -7.44
N ILE A 45 14.81 -7.16 -7.74
CA ILE A 45 15.28 -6.78 -9.08
C ILE A 45 16.49 -7.62 -9.50
N GLU A 46 17.43 -7.90 -8.59
CA GLU A 46 18.57 -8.79 -8.87
C GLU A 46 18.14 -10.22 -9.23
N ARG A 47 17.13 -10.77 -8.55
CA ARG A 47 16.58 -12.09 -8.89
C ARG A 47 15.83 -12.06 -10.21
N TYR A 48 15.00 -11.03 -10.38
CA TYR A 48 14.23 -10.83 -11.60
C TYR A 48 15.14 -10.69 -12.82
N GLU A 49 16.28 -10.02 -12.73
CA GLU A 49 17.28 -9.95 -13.81
C GLU A 49 17.83 -11.35 -14.18
N LYS A 50 18.14 -12.19 -13.19
CA LYS A 50 18.69 -13.54 -13.41
C LYS A 50 17.69 -14.50 -14.08
N GLU A 51 16.39 -14.24 -13.93
CA GLU A 51 15.34 -15.01 -14.58
C GLU A 51 15.21 -14.70 -16.09
N ASN A 52 15.94 -13.69 -16.58
CA ASN A 52 15.90 -13.21 -17.96
C ASN A 52 14.46 -13.02 -18.51
N PRO A 53 13.67 -12.14 -17.87
CA PRO A 53 12.25 -11.99 -18.14
C PRO A 53 11.97 -11.39 -19.52
N SER A 54 10.85 -11.79 -20.11
CA SER A 54 10.39 -11.25 -21.39
C SER A 54 9.93 -9.80 -21.26
N ALA A 55 9.99 -9.05 -22.37
CA ALA A 55 9.44 -7.69 -22.44
C ALA A 55 7.94 -7.64 -22.07
N SER A 56 7.17 -8.67 -22.42
CA SER A 56 5.75 -8.77 -22.03
C SER A 56 5.54 -8.91 -20.53
N LEU A 57 6.47 -9.55 -19.80
CA LEU A 57 6.41 -9.66 -18.35
C LEU A 57 6.75 -8.32 -17.67
N PHE A 58 7.71 -7.56 -18.22
CA PHE A 58 7.95 -6.19 -17.78
C PHE A 58 6.72 -5.31 -17.94
N ASP A 59 6.11 -5.32 -19.13
CA ASP A 59 4.92 -4.52 -19.43
C ASP A 59 3.76 -4.86 -18.48
N SER A 60 3.50 -6.15 -18.30
CA SER A 60 2.46 -6.63 -17.36
C SER A 60 2.72 -6.16 -15.93
N ASN A 61 3.96 -6.24 -15.45
CA ASN A 61 4.32 -5.81 -14.09
C ASN A 61 4.22 -4.29 -13.92
N ILE A 62 4.65 -3.50 -14.91
CA ILE A 62 4.56 -2.03 -14.89
C ILE A 62 3.10 -1.59 -14.92
N ALA A 63 2.28 -2.21 -15.77
CA ALA A 63 0.84 -1.95 -15.85
C ALA A 63 0.15 -2.25 -14.51
N ARG A 64 0.49 -3.36 -13.85
CA ARG A 64 -0.04 -3.72 -12.52
C ARG A 64 0.24 -2.64 -11.48
N TYR A 65 1.47 -2.12 -11.40
CA TYR A 65 1.77 -1.05 -10.43
C TYR A 65 1.06 0.28 -10.77
N THR A 66 0.78 0.53 -12.04
CA THR A 66 -0.02 1.69 -12.47
C THR A 66 -1.48 1.55 -12.02
N GLU A 67 -2.07 0.37 -12.22
CA GLU A 67 -3.42 0.05 -11.75
C GLU A 67 -3.53 0.16 -10.22
N MET A 68 -2.55 -0.37 -9.48
CA MET A 68 -2.52 -0.27 -8.02
C MET A 68 -2.47 1.19 -7.55
N ALA A 69 -1.63 2.03 -8.16
CA ALA A 69 -1.57 3.46 -7.83
C ALA A 69 -2.92 4.16 -8.10
N ASN A 70 -3.57 3.86 -9.22
CA ASN A 70 -4.89 4.40 -9.55
C ASN A 70 -5.95 3.95 -8.52
N ASN A 71 -5.96 2.67 -8.16
CA ASN A 71 -6.88 2.11 -7.17
C ASN A 71 -6.72 2.73 -5.78
N VAL A 72 -5.50 3.11 -5.40
CA VAL A 72 -5.22 3.84 -4.16
C VAL A 72 -5.69 5.29 -4.25
N GLN A 73 -5.47 5.94 -5.39
CA GLN A 73 -5.81 7.34 -5.60
C GLN A 73 -7.33 7.60 -5.47
N ILE A 74 -8.15 6.68 -5.99
CA ILE A 74 -9.62 6.76 -5.92
C ILE A 74 -10.20 6.50 -4.51
N GLN A 75 -9.44 5.91 -3.59
CA GLN A 75 -9.90 5.73 -2.20
C GLN A 75 -10.14 7.08 -1.54
N GLU A 76 -11.07 7.16 -0.60
CA GLU A 76 -11.30 8.40 0.15
C GLU A 76 -10.07 8.75 1.00
N THR A 77 -9.74 10.05 1.03
CA THR A 77 -8.66 10.56 1.89
C THR A 77 -9.11 10.67 3.35
N LEU A 78 -10.38 10.99 3.57
CA LEU A 78 -10.99 11.11 4.89
C LEU A 78 -12.16 10.14 4.96
N THR A 79 -12.05 9.12 5.81
CA THR A 79 -13.12 8.12 5.99
C THR A 79 -13.65 8.17 7.41
N ALA A 80 -14.97 8.22 7.56
CA ALA A 80 -15.62 8.10 8.85
C ALA A 80 -15.66 6.62 9.28
N VAL A 81 -15.08 6.34 10.45
CA VAL A 81 -15.09 5.02 11.08
C VAL A 81 -15.71 5.17 12.46
N HIS A 82 -16.94 4.67 12.61
CA HIS A 82 -17.78 4.84 13.80
C HIS A 82 -17.93 6.32 14.16
N PHE A 83 -17.31 6.80 15.25
CA PHE A 83 -17.36 8.21 15.65
C PHE A 83 -16.06 8.99 15.35
N LEU A 84 -15.06 8.35 14.73
CA LEU A 84 -13.81 9.00 14.33
C LEU A 84 -13.74 9.23 12.83
N GLN A 85 -12.93 10.22 12.45
CA GLN A 85 -12.56 10.46 11.07
C GLN A 85 -11.08 10.14 10.90
N ILE A 86 -10.77 9.20 10.02
CA ILE A 86 -9.41 8.76 9.74
C ILE A 86 -8.91 9.50 8.51
N ASN A 87 -7.70 10.07 8.61
CA ASN A 87 -7.01 10.67 7.48
C ASN A 87 -5.97 9.69 6.93
N CYS A 88 -6.17 9.27 5.68
CA CYS A 88 -5.32 8.33 4.96
C CYS A 88 -4.42 9.01 3.92
N ALA A 89 -4.31 10.34 3.92
CA ALA A 89 -3.51 11.09 2.92
C ALA A 89 -2.07 10.56 2.83
N ASP A 90 -1.38 10.46 3.97
CA ASP A 90 0.03 10.06 4.00
C ASP A 90 0.22 8.59 3.60
N LEU A 91 -0.72 7.72 3.99
CA LEU A 91 -0.70 6.31 3.59
C LEU A 91 -0.90 6.15 2.08
N LYS A 92 -1.88 6.87 1.51
CA LYS A 92 -2.10 6.89 0.06
C LYS A 92 -0.85 7.34 -0.68
N GLN A 93 -0.25 8.43 -0.23
CA GLN A 93 0.96 9.00 -0.82
C GLN A 93 2.11 8.00 -0.78
N GLY A 94 2.38 7.37 0.38
CA GLY A 94 3.45 6.39 0.52
C GLY A 94 3.27 5.16 -0.37
N ILE A 95 2.04 4.67 -0.53
CA ILE A 95 1.77 3.53 -1.42
C ILE A 95 2.02 3.92 -2.89
N ILE A 96 1.57 5.11 -3.30
CA ILE A 96 1.80 5.62 -4.65
C ILE A 96 3.30 5.78 -4.93
N GLU A 97 4.06 6.30 -3.98
CA GLU A 97 5.53 6.43 -4.08
C GLU A 97 6.20 5.06 -4.26
N HIS A 98 5.78 4.05 -3.52
CA HIS A 98 6.30 2.68 -3.72
C HIS A 98 5.95 2.12 -5.10
N CYS A 99 4.74 2.35 -5.62
CA CYS A 99 4.40 1.96 -6.99
C CYS A 99 5.31 2.64 -8.03
N MET A 100 5.57 3.94 -7.89
CA MET A 100 6.48 4.68 -8.76
C MET A 100 7.91 4.15 -8.67
N GLU A 101 8.38 3.82 -7.46
CA GLU A 101 9.71 3.26 -7.26
C GLU A 101 9.87 1.91 -7.97
N TRP A 102 8.89 1.02 -7.84
CA TRP A 102 8.87 -0.27 -8.53
C TRP A 102 8.93 -0.10 -10.05
N GLN A 103 8.10 0.78 -10.62
CA GLN A 103 8.10 1.07 -12.05
C GLN A 103 9.46 1.60 -12.50
N ARG A 104 10.05 2.55 -11.77
CA ARG A 104 11.37 3.11 -12.10
C ARG A 104 12.46 2.03 -12.11
N LYS A 105 12.47 1.13 -11.12
CA LYS A 105 13.45 0.03 -11.04
C LYS A 105 13.28 -0.96 -12.20
N LEU A 106 12.04 -1.33 -12.54
CA LEU A 106 11.75 -2.20 -13.67
C LEU A 106 12.17 -1.57 -15.01
N CYS A 107 11.83 -0.30 -15.25
CA CYS A 107 12.24 0.42 -16.45
C CYS A 107 13.76 0.54 -16.57
N ALA A 108 14.45 0.84 -15.47
CA ALA A 108 15.91 0.91 -15.45
C ALA A 108 16.57 -0.44 -15.77
N LEU A 109 16.02 -1.53 -15.22
CA LEU A 109 16.51 -2.87 -15.53
C LEU A 109 16.27 -3.24 -17.00
N LEU A 110 15.06 -2.99 -17.53
CA LEU A 110 14.75 -3.24 -18.93
C LEU A 110 15.68 -2.49 -19.88
N PHE A 111 15.98 -1.23 -19.57
CA PHE A 111 16.93 -0.42 -20.33
C PHE A 111 18.34 -1.01 -20.28
N LYS A 112 18.81 -1.43 -19.10
CA LYS A 112 20.12 -2.08 -18.91
C LYS A 112 20.23 -3.35 -19.78
N MET A 113 19.25 -4.25 -19.68
CA MET A 113 19.24 -5.51 -20.43
C MET A 113 19.20 -5.27 -21.94
N THR A 114 18.35 -4.33 -22.39
CA THR A 114 18.25 -3.98 -23.81
C THR A 114 19.56 -3.43 -24.36
N LYS A 115 20.24 -2.56 -23.59
CA LYS A 115 21.54 -2.01 -23.97
C LYS A 115 22.61 -3.10 -24.08
N GLN A 116 22.62 -4.08 -23.19
CA GLN A 116 23.55 -5.21 -23.24
C GLN A 116 23.32 -6.04 -24.51
N ASN A 117 22.06 -6.40 -24.81
CA ASN A 117 21.70 -7.17 -26.00
C ASN A 117 22.03 -6.46 -27.33
N LEU A 118 22.11 -5.12 -27.35
CA LEU A 118 22.48 -4.35 -28.54
C LEU A 118 24.00 -4.19 -28.70
N GLN A 119 24.79 -4.46 -27.65
CA GLN A 119 26.25 -4.38 -27.67
C GLN A 119 26.91 -5.74 -27.95
N GLU A 120 26.14 -6.82 -27.93
CA GLU A 120 26.49 -8.16 -28.43
C GLU A 120 26.23 -8.29 -29.93
#